data_AF-A0A2D9GF35-F1
#
_entry.id   AF-A0A2D9GF35-F1
#
_cell.length_a   1.000
_cell.length_b   1.000
_cell.length_c   1.000
_cell.angle_alpha   90.00
_cell.angle_beta   90.00
_cell.angle_gamma   90.00
#
_symmetry.space_group_name_H-M   'P 1'
#
loop_
_entity.id
_entity.type
_entity.pdbx_description
1 polymer ?
#
loop_
_entity_poly.entity_id
_entity_poly.type
_entity_poly.pdbx_seq_one_letter_code
_entity_poly.pdbx_strand_id
1 'polypeptide(L)'
;MKLIVALLFCVSFAYSQSNDSQLAYQFYQKGEYEKAIEIYKELSKGFSFTQYYHPYFQSLLLSEKFLEAKKLSEKIIKRNPHYLPYHIDLYMIYRKMNENKNAIRVYKNIQEKLKKQFTQIVNVSNTLIRYSLYQEALDLYLLVEDFSDNKKYPIQKAQLYQFLSEDEKMVNEYLEYLETNPSQKIAVINYLQRYLDNNGIENDKNYNYVKKGLLRFSQKEKNTYVFSELLVWFFMQNNEFNLAYLQAKALDKRLNEDGERLYDLAETFLDNNYFDLAVKCYQYIIDKGSDNYYFIDAHINLLFALGEKENIDLEELDLMYAKTIDKLGEDYTTVLLLNNYAHFKAFSMSDLSSAQLILERIMDIPGVSKNDMAECKLVYADVMLLSGNIWTSLLYYSQVEKDNKESPIGHEAKLRRAKISYFQGDFNWAQSQLDILKSSTSKLISNDAMDLSLLITDNLNLDTTTIPMEIYARADLLFYQNKFEESIITLDSICDLYLGHTLLDEIYYRKYQIYNKKGEIDKAIEMLEVIVSDFSYDILKDDAMFHLAQLYELKKKDPEKAIYYYEAILLECAGSIYTSESRKKYRQLRGDDL
;
A
#
# COMPACT_ATOMS: atom_id res chain seq x y z
N MET A 1 16.72 74.68 -19.92
CA MET A 1 18.10 74.92 -20.42
C MET A 1 18.95 73.76 -19.92
N LYS A 2 19.22 72.74 -20.74
CA LYS A 2 20.52 72.52 -21.43
C LYS A 2 21.69 72.65 -20.44
N LEU A 3 22.23 71.53 -19.93
CA LEU A 3 23.27 70.66 -20.53
C LEU A 3 24.59 70.90 -19.79
N ILE A 4 25.03 69.97 -18.93
CA ILE A 4 26.44 69.55 -18.90
C ILE A 4 26.46 68.03 -18.75
N VAL A 5 26.81 67.42 -19.88
CA VAL A 5 27.21 66.03 -20.11
C VAL A 5 28.65 65.90 -19.62
N ALA A 6 28.93 64.99 -18.69
CA ALA A 6 30.24 64.35 -18.52
C ALA A 6 30.22 63.34 -17.36
N LEU A 7 30.04 62.06 -17.67
CA LEU A 7 30.82 60.89 -17.18
C LEU A 7 29.96 59.63 -17.34
N LEU A 8 29.89 59.17 -18.58
CA LEU A 8 29.44 57.83 -18.96
C LEU A 8 30.59 57.28 -19.79
N PHE A 9 31.54 56.59 -19.15
CA PHE A 9 32.45 55.59 -19.73
C PHE A 9 33.44 55.09 -18.64
N CYS A 10 32.89 54.43 -17.62
CA CYS A 10 33.63 53.39 -16.90
C CYS A 10 32.91 52.07 -17.19
N VAL A 11 33.08 51.58 -18.42
CA VAL A 11 32.83 50.16 -18.71
C VAL A 11 33.90 49.40 -17.93
N SER A 12 33.55 49.05 -16.71
CA SER A 12 34.24 47.99 -16.01
C SER A 12 33.97 46.74 -16.82
N PHE A 13 35.00 46.22 -17.51
CA PHE A 13 35.00 44.86 -18.00
C PHE A 13 34.93 43.93 -16.77
N ALA A 14 33.74 43.76 -16.23
CA ALA A 14 33.42 42.63 -15.39
C ALA A 14 33.47 41.41 -16.30
N TYR A 15 34.60 40.70 -16.27
CA TYR A 15 34.74 39.43 -16.95
C TYR A 15 33.63 38.49 -16.49
N SER A 16 32.83 38.04 -17.46
CA SER A 16 31.79 37.02 -17.35
C SER A 16 32.40 35.66 -17.00
N GLN A 17 32.84 35.45 -15.76
CA GLN A 17 33.31 34.13 -15.30
C GLN A 17 32.16 33.17 -14.99
N SER A 18 30.92 33.66 -14.84
CA SER A 18 29.76 32.83 -14.53
C SER A 18 29.20 32.08 -15.73
N ASN A 19 29.33 32.63 -16.95
CA ASN A 19 28.67 32.08 -18.14
C ASN A 19 29.46 30.92 -18.78
N ASP A 20 30.79 31.00 -18.79
CA ASP A 20 31.65 29.98 -19.43
C ASP A 20 31.64 28.65 -18.66
N SER A 21 31.56 28.68 -17.33
CA SER A 21 31.50 27.47 -16.50
C SER A 21 30.18 26.71 -16.68
N GLN A 22 29.06 27.43 -16.77
CA GLN A 22 27.75 26.86 -17.08
C GLN A 22 27.70 26.30 -18.49
N LEU A 23 28.24 27.04 -19.46
CA LEU A 23 28.32 26.61 -20.86
C LEU A 23 29.18 25.33 -21.02
N ALA A 24 30.34 25.27 -20.36
CA ALA A 24 31.19 24.07 -20.37
C ALA A 24 30.47 22.85 -19.78
N TYR A 25 29.72 23.04 -18.69
CA TYR A 25 28.93 21.97 -18.09
C TYR A 25 27.76 21.53 -18.97
N GLN A 26 27.11 22.45 -19.69
CA GLN A 26 26.10 22.11 -20.69
C GLN A 26 26.67 21.28 -21.84
N PHE A 27 27.85 21.66 -22.36
CA PHE A 27 28.53 20.86 -23.39
C PHE A 27 28.89 19.46 -22.88
N TYR A 28 29.39 19.36 -21.65
CA TYR A 28 29.67 18.08 -20.99
C TYR A 28 28.41 17.21 -20.87
N GLN A 29 27.28 17.76 -20.42
CA GLN A 29 26.02 17.03 -20.31
C GLN A 29 25.45 16.58 -21.65
N LYS A 30 25.68 17.36 -22.73
CA LYS A 30 25.27 17.03 -24.10
C LYS A 30 26.21 16.03 -24.80
N GLY A 31 27.30 15.62 -24.18
CA GLY A 31 28.31 14.76 -24.80
C GLY A 31 29.24 15.49 -25.79
N GLU A 32 29.19 16.83 -25.86
CA GLU A 32 30.06 17.65 -26.71
C GLU A 32 31.43 17.88 -26.02
N TYR A 33 32.13 16.79 -25.71
CA TYR A 33 33.32 16.79 -24.85
C TYR A 33 34.46 17.66 -25.38
N GLU A 34 34.67 17.72 -26.70
CA GLU A 34 35.72 18.56 -27.31
C GLU A 34 35.54 20.04 -27.01
N LYS A 35 34.32 20.56 -27.14
CA LYS A 35 34.01 21.95 -26.82
C LYS A 35 34.12 22.23 -25.33
N ALA A 36 33.67 21.28 -24.51
CA ALA A 36 33.82 21.37 -23.05
C ALA A 36 35.31 21.43 -22.65
N ILE A 37 36.17 20.62 -23.27
CA ILE A 37 37.63 20.57 -23.02
C ILE A 37 38.28 21.93 -23.28
N GLU A 38 37.96 22.61 -24.39
CA GLU A 38 38.53 23.92 -24.71
C GLU A 38 38.23 24.95 -23.63
N ILE A 39 36.98 25.03 -23.19
CA ILE A 39 36.55 25.97 -22.15
C ILE A 39 37.16 25.59 -20.79
N TYR A 40 37.11 24.30 -20.43
CA TYR A 40 37.70 23.84 -19.17
C TYR A 40 39.21 24.05 -19.11
N LYS A 41 39.93 23.92 -20.22
CA LYS A 41 41.37 24.17 -20.28
C LYS A 41 41.69 25.61 -19.87
N GLU A 42 40.91 26.60 -20.32
CA GLU A 42 41.08 28.00 -19.93
C GLU A 42 40.66 28.23 -18.47
N LEU A 43 39.49 27.75 -18.06
CA LEU A 43 38.99 27.86 -16.68
C LEU A 43 39.94 27.22 -15.64
N SER A 44 40.67 26.16 -16.06
CA SER A 44 41.60 25.40 -15.22
C SER A 44 42.96 26.09 -14.98
N LYS A 45 43.20 27.28 -15.57
CA LYS A 45 44.44 28.05 -15.36
C LYS A 45 44.44 28.84 -14.04
N GLY A 46 43.27 29.20 -13.51
CA GLY A 46 43.11 30.03 -12.31
C GLY A 46 43.07 29.29 -10.96
N PHE A 47 42.69 30.02 -9.91
CA PHE A 47 42.55 29.51 -8.53
C PHE A 47 41.40 28.48 -8.38
N SER A 48 40.36 28.56 -9.23
CA SER A 48 39.20 27.66 -9.22
C SER A 48 39.44 26.29 -9.89
N PHE A 49 40.71 25.91 -10.11
CA PHE A 49 41.10 24.66 -10.79
C PHE A 49 40.42 23.39 -10.24
N THR A 50 40.29 23.28 -8.91
CA THR A 50 39.69 22.12 -8.25
C THR A 50 38.21 21.96 -8.57
N GLN A 51 37.48 23.07 -8.74
CA GLN A 51 36.04 23.08 -9.03
C GLN A 51 35.72 22.46 -10.40
N TYR A 52 36.61 22.66 -11.38
CA TYR A 52 36.39 22.23 -12.76
C TYR A 52 37.09 20.92 -13.09
N TYR A 53 37.88 20.37 -12.16
CA TYR A 53 38.73 19.21 -12.43
C TYR A 53 37.93 17.99 -12.89
N HIS A 54 36.87 17.61 -12.17
CA HIS A 54 36.15 16.37 -12.46
C HIS A 54 35.47 16.35 -13.85
N PRO A 55 34.64 17.34 -14.23
CA PRO A 55 34.04 17.34 -15.57
C PRO A 55 35.08 17.51 -16.68
N TYR A 56 36.16 18.26 -16.44
CA TYR A 56 37.27 18.37 -17.39
C TYR A 56 37.97 17.02 -17.59
N PHE A 57 38.30 16.34 -16.50
CA PHE A 57 38.93 15.04 -16.50
C PHE A 57 38.06 13.99 -17.22
N GLN A 58 36.76 13.94 -16.92
CA GLN A 58 35.82 13.02 -17.56
C GLN A 58 35.70 13.31 -19.06
N SER A 59 35.63 14.58 -19.46
CA SER A 59 35.60 14.95 -20.90
C SER A 59 36.85 14.46 -21.62
N LEU A 60 38.04 14.62 -21.02
CA LEU A 60 39.29 14.09 -21.60
C LEU A 60 39.30 12.56 -21.68
N LEU A 61 38.75 11.88 -20.68
CA LEU A 61 38.69 10.42 -20.63
C LEU A 61 37.74 9.86 -21.70
N LEU A 62 36.57 10.49 -21.87
CA LEU A 62 35.53 10.09 -22.84
C LEU A 62 35.90 10.45 -24.28
N SER A 63 36.69 11.52 -24.49
CA SER A 63 37.34 11.83 -25.77
C SER A 63 38.63 11.03 -26.04
N GLU A 64 38.97 10.04 -25.21
CA GLU A 64 40.18 9.21 -25.33
C GLU A 64 41.51 9.98 -25.32
N LYS A 65 41.54 11.21 -24.79
CA LYS A 65 42.73 12.06 -24.67
C LYS A 65 43.57 11.70 -23.44
N PHE A 66 44.00 10.44 -23.34
CA PHE A 66 44.61 9.88 -22.13
C PHE A 66 45.90 10.58 -21.68
N LEU A 67 46.74 11.03 -22.64
CA LEU A 67 47.97 11.76 -22.30
C LEU A 67 47.70 13.12 -21.65
N GLU A 68 46.66 13.82 -22.09
CA GLU A 68 46.25 15.09 -21.50
C GLU A 68 45.59 14.87 -20.13
N ALA A 69 44.73 13.85 -20.02
CA ALA A 69 44.13 13.43 -18.76
C ALA A 69 45.20 13.07 -17.71
N LYS A 70 46.26 12.36 -18.12
CA LYS A 70 47.41 12.01 -17.27
C LYS A 70 48.09 13.26 -16.73
N LYS A 71 48.45 14.21 -17.60
CA LYS A 71 49.07 15.48 -17.21
C LYS A 71 48.17 16.28 -16.26
N LEU A 72 46.86 16.30 -16.52
CA LEU A 72 45.87 16.97 -15.68
C LEU A 72 45.81 16.34 -14.27
N SER A 73 45.79 15.00 -14.21
CA SER A 73 45.75 14.23 -12.96
C SER A 73 47.02 14.42 -12.13
N GLU A 74 48.19 14.38 -12.76
CA GLU A 74 49.46 14.66 -12.09
C GLU A 74 49.52 16.10 -11.55
N LYS A 75 48.95 17.07 -12.29
CA LYS A 75 48.87 18.47 -11.85
C LYS A 75 47.97 18.63 -10.61
N ILE A 76 46.79 17.99 -10.57
CA ILE A 76 45.90 18.08 -9.39
C ILE A 76 46.50 17.35 -8.19
N ILE A 77 47.16 16.21 -8.41
CA ILE A 77 47.86 15.47 -7.34
C ILE A 77 48.98 16.33 -6.74
N LYS A 78 49.75 17.04 -7.56
CA LYS A 78 50.81 17.95 -7.05
C LYS A 78 50.24 19.07 -6.19
N ARG A 79 49.05 19.59 -6.51
CA ARG A 79 48.36 20.62 -5.70
C ARG A 79 47.74 20.04 -4.43
N ASN A 80 47.25 18.81 -4.47
CA ASN A 80 46.54 18.15 -3.38
C ASN A 80 47.11 16.74 -3.11
N PRO A 81 48.37 16.62 -2.64
CA PRO A 81 49.09 15.34 -2.57
C PRO A 81 48.49 14.35 -1.58
N HIS A 82 47.74 14.85 -0.59
CA HIS A 82 47.09 14.06 0.45
C HIS A 82 45.67 13.60 0.09
N TYR A 83 45.04 14.12 -0.97
CA TYR A 83 43.70 13.69 -1.37
C TYR A 83 43.79 12.47 -2.30
N LEU A 84 43.50 11.30 -1.76
CA LEU A 84 43.69 10.01 -2.44
C LEU A 84 42.79 9.77 -3.66
N PRO A 85 41.55 10.29 -3.75
CA PRO A 85 40.71 10.09 -4.93
C PRO A 85 41.35 10.53 -6.25
N TYR A 86 42.18 11.58 -6.28
CA TYR A 86 42.90 11.97 -7.49
C TYR A 86 43.93 10.94 -7.95
N HIS A 87 44.50 10.16 -7.02
CA HIS A 87 45.41 9.07 -7.36
C HIS A 87 44.66 7.91 -8.04
N ILE A 88 43.36 7.72 -7.76
CA ILE A 88 42.52 6.74 -8.46
C ILE A 88 42.30 7.15 -9.91
N ASP A 89 42.08 8.43 -10.19
CA ASP A 89 41.96 8.92 -11.57
C ASP A 89 43.25 8.61 -12.36
N LEU A 90 44.41 8.87 -11.76
CA LEU A 90 45.71 8.52 -12.36
C LEU A 90 45.88 7.01 -12.57
N TYR A 91 45.46 6.20 -11.59
CA TYR A 91 45.44 4.73 -11.72
C TYR A 91 44.57 4.29 -12.91
N MET A 92 43.38 4.85 -13.04
CA MET A 92 42.44 4.54 -14.11
C MET A 92 43.00 4.89 -15.49
N ILE A 93 43.68 6.03 -15.63
CA ILE A 93 44.34 6.42 -16.89
C ILE A 93 45.43 5.43 -17.27
N TYR A 94 46.30 5.05 -16.31
CA TYR A 94 47.35 4.07 -16.59
C TYR A 94 46.77 2.74 -17.07
N ARG A 95 45.59 2.34 -16.57
CA ARG A 95 44.86 1.16 -17.09
C ARG A 95 44.37 1.37 -18.52
N LYS A 96 43.73 2.51 -18.83
CA LYS A 96 43.27 2.82 -20.19
C LYS A 96 44.42 2.89 -21.20
N MET A 97 45.60 3.31 -20.76
CA MET A 97 46.83 3.34 -21.57
C MET A 97 47.56 1.99 -21.66
N ASN A 98 47.04 0.91 -21.05
CA ASN A 98 47.70 -0.40 -20.94
C ASN A 98 49.08 -0.36 -20.23
N GLU A 99 49.34 0.65 -19.40
CA GLU A 99 50.57 0.79 -18.62
C GLU A 99 50.48 0.06 -17.25
N ASN A 100 50.28 -1.26 -17.28
CA ASN A 100 49.96 -2.07 -16.08
C ASN A 100 50.97 -1.92 -14.93
N LYS A 101 52.29 -1.84 -15.23
CA LYS A 101 53.32 -1.66 -14.20
C LYS A 101 53.12 -0.36 -13.42
N ASN A 102 52.77 0.72 -14.11
CA ASN A 102 52.55 2.02 -13.49
C ASN A 102 51.22 2.04 -12.72
N ALA A 103 50.17 1.44 -13.28
CA ALA A 103 48.88 1.28 -12.59
C ALA A 103 49.05 0.55 -11.25
N ILE A 104 49.72 -0.61 -11.24
CA ILE A 104 49.98 -1.39 -10.03
C ILE A 104 50.76 -0.57 -9.00
N ARG A 105 51.79 0.18 -9.44
CA ARG A 105 52.57 1.03 -8.54
C ARG A 105 51.72 2.13 -7.89
N VAL A 106 50.85 2.78 -8.66
CA VAL A 106 49.94 3.81 -8.13
C VAL A 106 48.95 3.20 -7.16
N TYR A 107 48.32 2.07 -7.50
CA TYR A 107 47.35 1.41 -6.63
C TYR A 107 47.97 0.95 -5.30
N LYS A 108 49.17 0.33 -5.33
CA LYS A 108 49.91 -0.01 -4.10
C LYS A 108 50.23 1.21 -3.24
N ASN A 109 50.59 2.33 -3.84
CA ASN A 109 50.81 3.58 -3.11
C ASN A 109 49.52 4.10 -2.46
N ILE A 110 48.37 3.94 -3.11
CA ILE A 110 47.07 4.28 -2.53
C ILE A 110 46.80 3.39 -1.31
N GLN A 111 46.97 2.07 -1.42
CA GLN A 111 46.81 1.12 -0.32
C GLN A 111 47.69 1.50 0.89
N GLU A 112 48.98 1.76 0.68
CA GLU A 112 49.91 2.15 1.75
C GLU A 112 49.57 3.50 2.41
N LYS A 113 49.12 4.48 1.62
CA LYS A 113 48.65 5.76 2.18
C LYS A 113 47.34 5.61 2.93
N LEU A 114 46.44 4.75 2.46
CA LEU A 114 45.13 4.53 3.07
C LEU A 114 45.26 3.92 4.46
N LYS A 115 46.27 3.07 4.70
CA LYS A 115 46.61 2.59 6.06
C LYS A 115 46.83 3.73 7.06
N LYS A 116 47.36 4.88 6.60
CA LYS A 116 47.59 6.08 7.43
C LYS A 116 46.45 7.10 7.37
N GLN A 117 45.60 7.01 6.34
CA GLN A 117 44.57 7.99 6.01
C GLN A 117 43.21 7.31 5.77
N PHE A 118 42.83 6.35 6.61
CA PHE A 118 41.64 5.51 6.43
C PHE A 118 40.34 6.32 6.33
N THR A 119 40.29 7.56 6.85
CA THR A 119 39.12 8.43 6.76
C THR A 119 38.72 8.76 5.31
N GLN A 120 39.64 8.59 4.36
CA GLN A 120 39.39 8.80 2.94
C GLN A 120 38.79 7.57 2.21
N ILE A 121 38.67 6.41 2.87
CA ILE A 121 38.20 5.16 2.24
C ILE A 121 36.91 5.35 1.46
N VAL A 122 35.91 6.01 2.04
CA VAL A 122 34.61 6.23 1.38
C VAL A 122 34.78 7.02 0.07
N ASN A 123 35.56 8.09 0.08
CA ASN A 123 35.78 8.91 -1.12
C ASN A 123 36.61 8.18 -2.18
N VAL A 124 37.59 7.37 -1.76
CA VAL A 124 38.41 6.54 -2.64
C VAL A 124 37.56 5.46 -3.30
N SER A 125 36.80 4.71 -2.51
CA SER A 125 35.90 3.66 -2.99
C SER A 125 34.80 4.23 -3.88
N ASN A 126 34.18 5.35 -3.53
CA ASN A 126 33.21 6.03 -4.40
C ASN A 126 33.82 6.42 -5.76
N THR A 127 35.11 6.73 -5.80
CA THR A 127 35.81 7.03 -7.06
C THR A 127 36.05 5.77 -7.89
N LEU A 128 36.38 4.65 -7.26
CA LEU A 128 36.47 3.35 -7.93
C LEU A 128 35.10 2.88 -8.46
N ILE A 129 34.03 3.04 -7.68
CA ILE A 129 32.65 2.73 -8.06
C ILE A 129 32.23 3.51 -9.30
N ARG A 130 32.58 4.81 -9.40
CA ARG A 130 32.32 5.60 -10.62
C ARG A 130 32.99 5.03 -11.87
N TYR A 131 34.11 4.32 -11.72
CA TYR A 131 34.80 3.63 -12.80
C TYR A 131 34.38 2.16 -12.95
N SER A 132 33.31 1.72 -12.25
CA SER A 132 32.86 0.32 -12.20
C SER A 132 33.92 -0.67 -11.70
N LEU A 133 34.87 -0.19 -10.89
CA LEU A 133 35.95 -0.99 -10.28
C LEU A 133 35.52 -1.50 -8.90
N TYR A 134 34.46 -2.31 -8.90
CA TYR A 134 33.77 -2.73 -7.67
C TYR A 134 34.63 -3.67 -6.81
N GLN A 135 35.33 -4.63 -7.44
CA GLN A 135 36.20 -5.54 -6.71
C GLN A 135 37.35 -4.79 -6.03
N GLU A 136 38.00 -3.86 -6.73
CA GLU A 136 39.07 -3.06 -6.16
C GLU A 136 38.58 -2.13 -5.04
N ALA A 137 37.34 -1.65 -5.11
CA ALA A 137 36.73 -0.89 -4.03
C ALA A 137 36.48 -1.77 -2.79
N LEU A 138 36.02 -3.00 -3.00
CA LEU A 138 35.79 -3.98 -1.94
C LEU A 138 37.10 -4.39 -1.26
N ASP A 139 38.15 -4.66 -2.04
CA ASP A 139 39.47 -5.01 -1.53
C ASP A 139 40.05 -3.91 -0.62
N LEU A 140 39.78 -2.63 -0.94
CA LEU A 140 40.22 -1.52 -0.08
C LEU A 140 39.43 -1.43 1.24
N TYR A 141 38.14 -1.76 1.23
CA TYR A 141 37.36 -1.83 2.47
C TYR A 141 37.86 -2.96 3.36
N LEU A 142 38.08 -4.16 2.80
CA LEU A 142 38.64 -5.30 3.53
C LEU A 142 40.03 -4.98 4.08
N LEU A 143 40.89 -4.34 3.28
CA LEU A 143 42.21 -3.89 3.74
C LEU A 143 42.14 -2.91 4.92
N VAL A 144 41.17 -2.00 4.93
CA VAL A 144 41.02 -1.04 6.04
C VAL A 144 40.50 -1.73 7.30
N GLU A 145 39.59 -2.69 7.15
CA GLU A 145 39.06 -3.51 8.26
C GLU A 145 40.16 -4.35 8.92
N ASP A 146 41.07 -4.94 8.14
CA ASP A 146 42.18 -5.79 8.64
C ASP A 146 43.14 -5.09 9.62
N PHE A 147 43.26 -3.76 9.56
CA PHE A 147 44.15 -2.99 10.44
C PHE A 147 43.40 -2.01 11.36
N SER A 148 42.06 -2.02 11.33
CA SER A 148 41.22 -1.13 12.14
C SER A 148 40.05 -1.88 12.75
N ASP A 149 40.27 -2.50 13.92
CA ASP A 149 39.27 -3.29 14.63
C ASP A 149 37.94 -2.55 14.92
N ASN A 150 37.98 -1.22 15.00
CA ASN A 150 36.83 -0.37 15.33
C ASN A 150 36.10 0.21 14.11
N LYS A 151 36.45 -0.16 12.87
CA LYS A 151 35.87 0.46 11.66
C LYS A 151 35.42 -0.58 10.65
N LYS A 152 34.15 -0.95 10.74
CA LYS A 152 33.47 -1.78 9.74
C LYS A 152 32.65 -0.92 8.78
N TYR A 153 32.55 -1.35 7.52
CA TYR A 153 31.79 -0.68 6.46
C TYR A 153 30.74 -1.61 5.82
N PRO A 154 29.85 -2.25 6.61
CA PRO A 154 28.99 -3.32 6.11
C PRO A 154 28.01 -2.84 5.04
N ILE A 155 27.43 -1.65 5.17
CA ILE A 155 26.50 -1.10 4.18
C ILE A 155 27.22 -0.90 2.83
N GLN A 156 28.43 -0.33 2.85
CA GLN A 156 29.19 -0.07 1.63
C GLN A 156 29.68 -1.37 0.99
N LYS A 157 30.12 -2.34 1.78
CA LYS A 157 30.49 -3.68 1.28
C LYS A 157 29.28 -4.40 0.70
N ALA A 158 28.11 -4.34 1.35
CA ALA A 158 26.88 -4.94 0.84
C ALA A 158 26.51 -4.39 -0.55
N GLN A 159 26.57 -3.06 -0.74
CA GLN A 159 26.34 -2.44 -2.05
C GLN A 159 27.35 -2.93 -3.11
N LEU A 160 28.63 -3.08 -2.74
CA LEU A 160 29.65 -3.61 -3.64
C LEU A 160 29.41 -5.08 -4.00
N TYR A 161 29.01 -5.92 -3.04
CA TYR A 161 28.61 -7.29 -3.30
C TYR A 161 27.40 -7.37 -4.23
N GLN A 162 26.43 -6.46 -4.11
CA GLN A 162 25.33 -6.37 -5.06
C GLN A 162 25.81 -6.07 -6.48
N PHE A 163 26.73 -5.10 -6.67
CA PHE A 163 27.33 -4.82 -7.99
C PHE A 163 28.13 -5.99 -8.56
N LEU A 164 28.65 -6.86 -7.70
CA LEU A 164 29.42 -8.06 -8.07
C LEU A 164 28.53 -9.31 -8.22
N SER A 165 27.21 -9.20 -8.06
CA SER A 165 26.26 -10.32 -8.05
C SER A 165 26.57 -11.39 -6.98
N GLU A 166 27.14 -10.96 -5.86
CA GLU A 166 27.48 -11.77 -4.70
C GLU A 166 26.40 -11.63 -3.62
N ASP A 167 25.16 -11.97 -3.98
CA ASP A 167 23.94 -11.68 -3.21
C ASP A 167 23.94 -12.25 -1.79
N GLU A 168 24.40 -13.48 -1.61
CA GLU A 168 24.49 -14.10 -0.28
C GLU A 168 25.42 -13.30 0.65
N LYS A 169 26.53 -12.78 0.13
CA LYS A 169 27.47 -11.95 0.91
C LYS A 169 26.86 -10.59 1.23
N MET A 170 26.13 -9.99 0.28
CA MET A 170 25.41 -8.74 0.48
C MET A 170 24.39 -8.83 1.62
N VAL A 171 23.53 -9.85 1.59
CA VAL A 171 22.54 -10.09 2.66
C VAL A 171 23.24 -10.28 4.00
N ASN A 172 24.33 -11.06 4.02
CA ASN A 172 25.08 -11.30 5.26
C ASN A 172 25.62 -10.00 5.87
N GLU A 173 26.22 -9.11 5.08
CA GLU A 173 26.73 -7.82 5.57
C GLU A 173 25.62 -6.94 6.17
N TYR A 174 24.43 -6.90 5.54
CA TYR A 174 23.28 -6.17 6.12
C TYR A 174 22.80 -6.76 7.44
N LEU A 175 22.79 -8.09 7.58
CA LEU A 175 22.36 -8.75 8.81
C LEU A 175 23.42 -8.64 9.92
N GLU A 176 24.72 -8.73 9.61
CA GLU A 176 25.80 -8.48 10.58
C GLU A 176 25.79 -7.02 11.08
N TYR A 177 25.47 -6.07 10.19
CA TYR A 177 25.26 -4.69 10.59
C TYR A 177 24.12 -4.55 11.59
N LEU A 178 23.01 -5.25 11.36
CA LEU A 178 21.85 -5.24 12.26
C LEU A 178 22.17 -5.90 13.61
N GLU A 179 22.94 -6.98 13.62
CA GLU A 179 23.34 -7.69 14.85
C GLU A 179 24.09 -6.75 15.80
N THR A 180 24.97 -5.93 15.23
CA THR A 180 25.80 -4.97 15.97
C THR A 180 25.10 -3.62 16.21
N ASN A 181 24.07 -3.29 15.44
CA ASN A 181 23.34 -2.03 15.51
C ASN A 181 21.81 -2.25 15.47
N PRO A 182 21.18 -2.83 16.52
CA PRO A 182 19.75 -3.13 16.54
C PRO A 182 18.82 -1.94 16.23
N SER A 183 19.24 -0.72 16.60
CA SER A 183 18.48 0.51 16.32
C SER A 183 18.34 0.84 14.83
N GLN A 184 19.13 0.19 13.96
CA GLN A 184 19.13 0.39 12.52
C GLN A 184 18.20 -0.59 11.77
N LYS A 185 17.32 -1.30 12.49
CA LYS A 185 16.33 -2.24 11.93
C LYS A 185 15.60 -1.68 10.71
N ILE A 186 15.05 -0.47 10.80
CA ILE A 186 14.29 0.17 9.72
C ILE A 186 15.18 0.40 8.48
N ALA A 187 16.44 0.84 8.67
CA ALA A 187 17.35 1.05 7.54
C ALA A 187 17.68 -0.26 6.81
N VAL A 188 17.90 -1.34 7.56
CA VAL A 188 18.16 -2.68 7.00
C VAL A 188 16.94 -3.23 6.29
N ILE A 189 15.73 -3.06 6.86
CA ILE A 189 14.46 -3.36 6.18
C ILE A 189 14.38 -2.67 4.83
N ASN A 190 14.66 -1.37 4.75
CA ASN A 190 14.58 -0.63 3.50
C ASN A 190 15.59 -1.13 2.45
N TYR A 191 16.80 -1.53 2.88
CA TYR A 191 17.78 -2.12 1.96
C TYR A 191 17.33 -3.48 1.41
N LEU A 192 16.84 -4.36 2.29
CA LEU A 192 16.34 -5.67 1.90
C LEU A 192 15.06 -5.57 1.06
N GLN A 193 14.15 -4.67 1.41
CA GLN A 193 12.92 -4.44 0.66
C GLN A 193 13.20 -3.98 -0.76
N ARG A 194 14.11 -3.02 -0.96
CA ARG A 194 14.51 -2.60 -2.32
C ARG A 194 15.16 -3.73 -3.11
N TYR A 195 15.90 -4.61 -2.44
CA TYR A 195 16.51 -5.78 -3.06
C TYR A 195 15.46 -6.84 -3.45
N LEU A 196 14.45 -7.05 -2.61
CA LEU A 196 13.34 -7.98 -2.87
C LEU A 196 12.42 -7.47 -3.98
N ASP A 197 12.06 -6.19 -3.95
CA ASP A 197 11.20 -5.54 -4.95
C ASP A 197 11.82 -5.60 -6.35
N ASN A 198 13.15 -5.46 -6.46
CA ASN A 198 13.88 -5.62 -7.72
C ASN A 198 13.26 -4.81 -8.89
N ASN A 199 12.78 -3.59 -8.59
CA ASN A 199 12.04 -2.71 -9.50
C ASN A 199 10.74 -3.32 -10.05
N GLY A 200 10.00 -4.07 -9.23
CA GLY A 200 8.75 -4.75 -9.59
C GLY A 200 8.95 -6.03 -10.42
N ILE A 201 10.16 -6.60 -10.45
CA ILE A 201 10.45 -7.87 -11.12
C ILE A 201 10.63 -8.95 -10.06
N GLU A 202 9.63 -9.80 -9.88
CA GLU A 202 9.68 -10.94 -8.97
C GLU A 202 10.89 -11.83 -9.26
N ASN A 203 11.61 -12.21 -8.20
CA ASN A 203 12.84 -12.98 -8.29
C ASN A 203 13.00 -13.90 -7.07
N ASP A 204 12.64 -15.17 -7.26
CA ASP A 204 12.75 -16.22 -6.25
C ASP A 204 14.14 -16.35 -5.63
N LYS A 205 15.20 -16.00 -6.38
CA LYS A 205 16.57 -16.08 -5.86
C LYS A 205 16.79 -15.05 -4.77
N ASN A 206 16.34 -13.82 -4.98
CA ASN A 206 16.48 -12.74 -4.00
C ASN A 206 15.74 -13.10 -2.70
N TYR A 207 14.50 -13.58 -2.85
CA TYR A 207 13.71 -14.11 -1.75
C TYR A 207 14.48 -15.20 -0.97
N ASN A 208 15.01 -16.21 -1.67
CA ASN A 208 15.73 -17.31 -1.04
C ASN A 208 17.02 -16.87 -0.32
N TYR A 209 17.77 -15.91 -0.87
CA TYR A 209 18.96 -15.38 -0.21
C TYR A 209 18.61 -14.67 1.11
N VAL A 210 17.59 -13.82 1.09
CA VAL A 210 17.12 -13.12 2.30
C VAL A 210 16.56 -14.10 3.32
N LYS A 211 15.71 -15.04 2.90
CA LYS A 211 15.15 -16.10 3.78
C LYS A 211 16.25 -16.91 4.46
N LYS A 212 17.22 -17.41 3.67
CA LYS A 212 18.35 -18.22 4.19
C LYS A 212 19.19 -17.43 5.18
N GLY A 213 19.48 -16.16 4.87
CA GLY A 213 20.20 -15.25 5.76
C GLY A 213 19.47 -15.06 7.08
N LEU A 214 18.21 -14.61 7.03
CA LEU A 214 17.40 -14.33 8.21
C LEU A 214 17.20 -15.55 9.10
N LEU A 215 16.93 -16.73 8.54
CA LEU A 215 16.83 -17.98 9.30
C LEU A 215 18.13 -18.29 10.05
N ARG A 216 19.29 -18.14 9.38
CA ARG A 216 20.59 -18.40 9.99
C ARG A 216 20.89 -17.45 11.15
N PHE A 217 20.53 -16.16 11.04
CA PHE A 217 20.72 -15.18 12.11
C PHE A 217 19.71 -15.36 13.23
N SER A 218 18.43 -15.61 12.93
CA SER A 218 17.39 -15.92 13.91
C SER A 218 17.74 -17.13 14.78
N GLN A 219 18.31 -18.19 14.20
CA GLN A 219 18.78 -19.36 14.97
C GLN A 219 19.93 -19.06 15.95
N LYS A 220 20.71 -18.00 15.69
CA LYS A 220 21.81 -17.57 16.57
C LYS A 220 21.36 -16.60 17.66
N GLU A 221 20.15 -16.05 17.57
CA GLU A 221 19.61 -15.14 18.57
C GLU A 221 19.43 -15.84 19.91
N LYS A 222 20.13 -15.35 20.93
CA LYS A 222 19.98 -15.82 22.32
C LYS A 222 19.17 -14.87 23.17
N ASN A 223 19.58 -13.59 23.20
CA ASN A 223 19.03 -12.57 24.10
C ASN A 223 18.29 -11.45 23.34
N THR A 224 18.20 -11.55 22.01
CA THR A 224 17.53 -10.58 21.14
C THR A 224 16.44 -11.28 20.33
N TYR A 225 15.56 -10.49 19.71
CA TYR A 225 14.50 -11.00 18.85
C TYR A 225 14.38 -10.23 17.53
N VAL A 226 15.35 -9.38 17.21
CA VAL A 226 15.35 -8.47 16.06
C VAL A 226 15.26 -9.24 14.74
N PHE A 227 16.02 -10.33 14.59
CA PHE A 227 15.99 -11.14 13.36
C PHE A 227 14.72 -11.98 13.27
N SER A 228 14.27 -12.50 14.39
CA SER A 228 13.01 -13.25 14.47
C SER A 228 11.80 -12.38 14.15
N GLU A 229 11.79 -11.11 14.57
CA GLU A 229 10.78 -10.11 14.22
C GLU A 229 10.89 -9.73 12.74
N LEU A 230 12.11 -9.57 12.23
CA LEU A 230 12.35 -9.31 10.81
C LEU A 230 11.89 -10.47 9.92
N LEU A 231 11.93 -11.72 10.40
CA LEU A 231 11.33 -12.87 9.72
C LEU A 231 9.80 -12.77 9.64
N VAL A 232 9.12 -12.30 10.69
CA VAL A 232 7.67 -12.07 10.64
C VAL A 232 7.34 -11.03 9.56
N TRP A 233 8.03 -9.89 9.56
CA TRP A 233 7.90 -8.87 8.52
C TRP A 233 8.16 -9.44 7.11
N PHE A 234 9.23 -10.22 6.96
CA PHE A 234 9.61 -10.82 5.68
C PHE A 234 8.53 -11.77 5.16
N PHE A 235 7.98 -12.64 6.00
CA PHE A 235 6.89 -13.54 5.60
C PHE A 235 5.60 -12.80 5.30
N MET A 236 5.27 -11.76 6.05
CA MET A 236 4.11 -10.90 5.75
C MET A 236 4.23 -10.24 4.39
N GLN A 237 5.38 -9.66 4.07
CA GLN A 237 5.62 -8.96 2.80
C GLN A 237 5.52 -9.89 1.58
N ASN A 238 5.82 -11.18 1.75
CA ASN A 238 5.81 -12.18 0.69
C ASN A 238 4.56 -13.08 0.71
N ASN A 239 3.47 -12.64 1.38
CA ASN A 239 2.20 -13.38 1.50
C ASN A 239 2.31 -14.79 2.11
N GLU A 240 3.39 -15.11 2.82
CA GLU A 240 3.59 -16.38 3.52
C GLU A 240 3.01 -16.32 4.94
N PHE A 241 1.73 -15.96 5.03
CA PHE A 241 1.08 -15.60 6.30
C PHE A 241 1.09 -16.71 7.36
N ASN A 242 0.98 -17.97 6.96
CA ASN A 242 1.08 -19.10 7.90
C ASN A 242 2.49 -19.17 8.54
N LEU A 243 3.55 -18.87 7.79
CA LEU A 243 4.91 -18.83 8.34
C LEU A 243 5.10 -17.63 9.25
N ALA A 244 4.53 -16.46 8.90
CA ALA A 244 4.49 -15.29 9.77
C ALA A 244 3.82 -15.60 11.12
N TYR A 245 2.65 -16.23 11.09
CA TYR A 245 1.94 -16.69 12.29
C TYR A 245 2.79 -17.63 13.15
N LEU A 246 3.38 -18.68 12.55
CA LEU A 246 4.20 -19.64 13.30
C LEU A 246 5.40 -18.97 13.95
N GLN A 247 6.05 -18.05 13.25
CA GLN A 247 7.20 -17.32 13.76
C GLN A 247 6.80 -16.35 14.89
N ALA A 248 5.70 -15.61 14.75
CA ALA A 248 5.18 -14.73 15.79
C ALA A 248 4.76 -15.51 17.04
N LYS A 249 4.10 -16.67 16.86
CA LYS A 249 3.77 -17.60 17.96
C LYS A 249 5.00 -18.14 18.68
N ALA A 250 6.04 -18.50 17.94
CA ALA A 250 7.30 -18.96 18.53
C ALA A 250 7.98 -17.86 19.35
N LEU A 251 7.94 -16.61 18.87
CA LEU A 251 8.43 -15.44 19.57
C LEU A 251 7.69 -15.17 20.87
N ASP A 252 6.37 -15.12 20.81
CA ASP A 252 5.51 -14.88 21.96
C ASP A 252 5.78 -15.91 23.08
N LYS A 253 5.89 -17.20 22.72
CA LYS A 253 6.27 -18.26 23.67
C LYS A 253 7.67 -18.09 24.26
N ARG A 254 8.65 -17.71 23.43
CA ARG A 254 10.04 -17.54 23.86
C ARG A 254 10.21 -16.37 24.82
N LEU A 255 9.46 -15.29 24.58
CA LEU A 255 9.54 -14.04 25.35
C LEU A 255 8.52 -13.99 26.50
N ASN A 256 7.60 -14.97 26.57
CA ASN A 256 6.48 -14.98 27.51
C ASN A 256 5.70 -13.65 27.45
N GLU A 257 5.46 -13.17 26.22
CA GLU A 257 4.59 -12.01 25.94
C GLU A 257 3.13 -12.39 26.21
N ASP A 258 2.20 -11.43 26.14
CA ASP A 258 0.76 -11.65 26.30
C ASP A 258 0.01 -11.80 24.97
N GLY A 259 0.72 -12.01 23.86
CA GLY A 259 0.09 -12.20 22.55
C GLY A 259 -0.11 -10.92 21.74
N GLU A 260 0.40 -9.77 22.18
CA GLU A 260 0.34 -8.48 21.47
C GLU A 260 0.68 -8.62 19.97
N ARG A 261 1.81 -9.27 19.66
CA ARG A 261 2.22 -9.49 18.25
C ARG A 261 1.23 -10.32 17.44
N LEU A 262 0.58 -11.30 18.09
CA LEU A 262 -0.42 -12.13 17.42
C LEU A 262 -1.72 -11.36 17.27
N TYR A 263 -2.03 -10.46 18.21
CA TYR A 263 -3.19 -9.59 18.13
C TYR A 263 -3.05 -8.62 16.96
N ASP A 264 -1.92 -7.89 16.86
CA ASP A 264 -1.63 -6.99 15.73
C ASP A 264 -1.66 -7.71 14.37
N LEU A 265 -1.14 -8.95 14.35
CA LEU A 265 -1.16 -9.79 13.17
C LEU A 265 -2.59 -10.22 12.80
N ALA A 266 -3.42 -10.52 13.81
CA ALA A 266 -4.81 -10.88 13.62
C ALA A 266 -5.63 -9.71 13.07
N GLU A 267 -5.42 -8.49 13.58
CA GLU A 267 -6.05 -7.27 13.06
C GLU A 267 -5.67 -7.04 11.59
N THR A 268 -4.38 -7.17 11.27
CA THR A 268 -3.93 -7.07 9.87
C THR A 268 -4.60 -8.12 8.99
N PHE A 269 -4.75 -9.36 9.47
CA PHE A 269 -5.45 -10.40 8.73
C PHE A 269 -6.95 -10.12 8.60
N LEU A 270 -7.59 -9.59 9.63
CA LEU A 270 -9.00 -9.22 9.63
C LEU A 270 -9.26 -8.11 8.60
N ASP A 271 -8.47 -7.04 8.61
CA ASP A 271 -8.56 -5.91 7.68
C ASP A 271 -8.38 -6.33 6.21
N ASN A 272 -7.63 -7.41 5.98
CA ASN A 272 -7.37 -7.97 4.64
C ASN A 272 -8.25 -9.19 4.32
N ASN A 273 -9.32 -9.44 5.09
CA ASN A 273 -10.28 -10.54 4.90
C ASN A 273 -9.68 -11.96 4.97
N TYR A 274 -8.52 -12.13 5.60
CA TYR A 274 -7.89 -13.43 5.85
C TYR A 274 -8.43 -14.06 7.15
N PHE A 275 -9.75 -14.28 7.20
CA PHE A 275 -10.47 -14.67 8.42
C PHE A 275 -9.93 -15.94 9.09
N ASP A 276 -9.55 -16.96 8.32
CA ASP A 276 -8.98 -18.21 8.88
C ASP A 276 -7.67 -17.98 9.65
N LEU A 277 -6.85 -17.03 9.20
CA LEU A 277 -5.59 -16.69 9.86
C LEU A 277 -5.82 -15.80 11.08
N ALA A 278 -6.75 -14.85 11.00
CA ALA A 278 -7.17 -14.03 12.13
C ALA A 278 -7.70 -14.92 13.27
N VAL A 279 -8.61 -15.86 12.96
CA VAL A 279 -9.16 -16.84 13.92
C VAL A 279 -8.05 -17.65 14.60
N LYS A 280 -7.04 -18.13 13.86
CA LYS A 280 -5.89 -18.86 14.46
C LYS A 280 -5.08 -18.01 15.44
N CYS A 281 -4.97 -16.71 15.19
CA CYS A 281 -4.25 -15.78 16.05
C CYS A 281 -5.05 -15.49 17.32
N TYR A 282 -6.33 -15.11 17.18
CA TYR A 282 -7.20 -14.86 18.33
C TYR A 282 -7.41 -16.09 19.20
N GLN A 283 -7.60 -17.28 18.59
CA GLN A 283 -7.71 -18.53 19.36
C GLN A 283 -6.46 -18.77 20.20
N TYR A 284 -5.27 -18.52 19.66
CA TYR A 284 -4.03 -18.65 20.42
C TYR A 284 -3.98 -17.73 21.62
N ILE A 285 -4.47 -16.50 21.51
CA ILE A 285 -4.53 -15.52 22.61
C ILE A 285 -5.53 -15.99 23.68
N ILE A 286 -6.71 -16.45 23.26
CA ILE A 286 -7.74 -16.99 24.15
C ILE A 286 -7.23 -18.20 24.94
N ASP A 287 -6.47 -19.08 24.29
CA ASP A 287 -5.88 -20.28 24.90
C ASP A 287 -4.88 -19.95 26.02
N LYS A 288 -4.40 -18.71 26.13
CA LYS A 288 -3.49 -18.27 27.22
C LYS A 288 -4.22 -18.03 28.55
N GLY A 289 -5.55 -17.90 28.51
CA GLY A 289 -6.39 -17.79 29.71
C GLY A 289 -6.98 -16.40 29.95
N SER A 290 -7.93 -16.33 30.89
CA SER A 290 -8.75 -15.15 31.17
C SER A 290 -8.00 -13.96 31.76
N ASP A 291 -6.81 -14.20 32.34
CA ASP A 291 -5.99 -13.14 32.93
C ASP A 291 -5.21 -12.34 31.85
N ASN A 292 -5.27 -12.79 30.59
CA ASN A 292 -4.61 -12.13 29.48
C ASN A 292 -5.29 -10.79 29.13
N TYR A 293 -4.49 -9.75 28.91
CA TYR A 293 -4.97 -8.41 28.59
C TYR A 293 -5.91 -8.37 27.37
N TYR A 294 -5.60 -9.16 26.33
CA TYR A 294 -6.36 -9.21 25.07
C TYR A 294 -7.49 -10.24 25.10
N PHE A 295 -7.80 -10.85 26.24
CA PHE A 295 -8.73 -11.98 26.30
C PHE A 295 -10.13 -11.64 25.78
N ILE A 296 -10.68 -10.50 26.19
CA ILE A 296 -12.03 -10.07 25.77
C ILE A 296 -12.02 -9.72 24.28
N ASP A 297 -11.11 -8.84 23.85
CA ASP A 297 -11.01 -8.38 22.47
C ASP A 297 -10.75 -9.53 21.50
N ALA A 298 -9.95 -10.53 21.89
CA ALA A 298 -9.72 -11.72 21.09
C ALA A 298 -10.99 -12.57 20.91
N HIS A 299 -11.87 -12.70 21.92
CA HIS A 299 -13.16 -13.38 21.73
C HIS A 299 -14.07 -12.59 20.78
N ILE A 300 -14.14 -11.26 20.95
CA ILE A 300 -14.97 -10.37 20.12
C ILE A 300 -14.56 -10.50 18.66
N ASN A 301 -13.27 -10.31 18.37
CA ASN A 301 -12.77 -10.30 17.01
C ASN A 301 -12.71 -11.70 16.39
N LEU A 302 -12.56 -12.77 17.20
CA LEU A 302 -12.70 -14.15 16.72
C LEU A 302 -14.12 -14.41 16.22
N LEU A 303 -15.15 -14.04 16.99
CA LEU A 303 -16.54 -14.27 16.61
C LEU A 303 -16.95 -13.42 15.42
N PHE A 304 -16.48 -12.17 15.36
CA PHE A 304 -16.66 -11.31 14.19
C PHE A 304 -16.03 -11.95 12.94
N ALA A 305 -14.76 -12.38 13.02
CA ALA A 305 -14.08 -13.04 11.91
C ALA A 305 -14.77 -14.34 11.45
N LEU A 306 -15.37 -15.11 12.37
CA LEU A 306 -16.14 -16.29 12.03
C LEU A 306 -17.44 -15.94 11.28
N GLY A 307 -18.11 -14.84 11.65
CA GLY A 307 -19.34 -14.36 11.01
C GLY A 307 -19.16 -13.94 9.56
N GLU A 308 -17.97 -13.44 9.20
CA GLU A 308 -17.65 -13.00 7.83
C GLU A 308 -17.24 -14.14 6.89
N LYS A 309 -17.16 -15.39 7.37
CA LYS A 309 -16.81 -16.55 6.54
C LYS A 309 -18.00 -17.07 5.73
N GLU A 310 -17.81 -17.29 4.42
CA GLU A 310 -18.88 -17.76 3.51
C GLU A 310 -19.53 -19.10 3.88
N ASN A 311 -18.83 -20.00 4.57
CA ASN A 311 -19.28 -21.38 4.84
C ASN A 311 -19.44 -21.69 6.34
N ILE A 312 -19.76 -20.68 7.15
CA ILE A 312 -19.99 -20.89 8.58
C ILE A 312 -21.39 -21.44 8.84
N ASP A 313 -21.49 -22.39 9.78
CA ASP A 313 -22.77 -22.82 10.33
C ASP A 313 -23.30 -21.72 11.24
N LEU A 314 -24.38 -21.06 10.82
CA LEU A 314 -24.96 -19.93 11.54
C LEU A 314 -25.52 -20.36 12.91
N GLU A 315 -26.05 -21.57 13.04
CA GLU A 315 -26.55 -22.08 14.34
C GLU A 315 -25.39 -22.35 15.30
N GLU A 316 -24.28 -22.89 14.77
CA GLU A 316 -23.06 -23.09 15.58
C GLU A 316 -22.51 -21.76 16.07
N LEU A 317 -22.41 -20.75 15.19
CA LEU A 317 -21.92 -19.42 15.54
C LEU A 317 -22.85 -18.73 16.56
N ASP A 318 -24.16 -18.88 16.43
CA ASP A 318 -25.15 -18.38 17.40
C ASP A 318 -24.89 -18.92 18.81
N LEU A 319 -24.65 -20.24 18.91
CA LEU A 319 -24.29 -20.90 20.16
C LEU A 319 -22.94 -20.41 20.71
N MET A 320 -21.96 -20.12 19.84
CA MET A 320 -20.68 -19.57 20.26
C MET A 320 -20.82 -18.16 20.84
N TYR A 321 -21.62 -17.30 20.21
CA TYR A 321 -21.95 -15.97 20.76
C TYR A 321 -22.60 -16.09 22.13
N ALA A 322 -23.67 -16.89 22.25
CA ALA A 322 -24.39 -17.08 23.51
C ALA A 322 -23.45 -17.56 24.64
N LYS A 323 -22.64 -18.60 24.38
CA LYS A 323 -21.66 -19.11 25.37
C LYS A 323 -20.61 -18.09 25.76
N THR A 324 -20.16 -17.26 24.82
CA THR A 324 -19.15 -16.25 25.08
C THR A 324 -19.72 -15.12 25.93
N ILE A 325 -20.93 -14.67 25.64
CA ILE A 325 -21.66 -13.69 26.45
C ILE A 325 -21.90 -14.23 27.87
N ASP A 326 -22.35 -15.48 28.00
CA ASP A 326 -22.54 -16.12 29.32
C ASP A 326 -21.24 -16.17 30.14
N LYS A 327 -20.10 -16.34 29.46
CA LYS A 327 -18.77 -16.44 30.08
C LYS A 327 -18.19 -15.08 30.47
N LEU A 328 -18.30 -14.08 29.60
CA LEU A 328 -17.70 -12.76 29.80
C LEU A 328 -18.62 -11.81 30.59
N GLY A 329 -19.93 -12.09 30.60
CA GLY A 329 -20.94 -11.23 31.17
C GLY A 329 -21.40 -10.14 30.20
N GLU A 330 -22.30 -9.30 30.69
CA GLU A 330 -22.84 -8.16 29.94
C GLU A 330 -22.57 -6.87 30.72
N ASP A 331 -21.54 -6.15 30.32
CA ASP A 331 -21.20 -4.85 30.88
C ASP A 331 -20.61 -3.90 29.81
N TYR A 332 -20.10 -2.75 30.25
CA TYR A 332 -19.55 -1.73 29.35
C TYR A 332 -18.32 -2.21 28.55
N THR A 333 -17.62 -3.26 28.99
CA THR A 333 -16.44 -3.84 28.31
C THR A 333 -16.82 -4.82 27.21
N THR A 334 -18.02 -5.40 27.26
CA THR A 334 -18.52 -6.38 26.28
C THR A 334 -19.54 -5.77 25.30
N VAL A 335 -19.70 -4.45 25.26
CA VAL A 335 -20.69 -3.78 24.40
C VAL A 335 -20.48 -4.13 22.93
N LEU A 336 -19.23 -4.13 22.46
CA LEU A 336 -18.91 -4.48 21.08
C LEU A 336 -19.29 -5.94 20.76
N LEU A 337 -19.12 -6.87 21.72
CA LEU A 337 -19.58 -8.26 21.57
C LEU A 337 -21.09 -8.32 21.34
N LEU A 338 -21.85 -7.60 22.17
CA LEU A 338 -23.32 -7.59 22.12
C LEU A 338 -23.82 -6.91 20.85
N ASN A 339 -23.17 -5.82 20.43
CA ASN A 339 -23.49 -5.12 19.19
C ASN A 339 -23.24 -6.01 17.97
N ASN A 340 -22.10 -6.70 17.91
CA ASN A 340 -21.77 -7.66 16.86
C ASN A 340 -22.78 -8.82 16.83
N TYR A 341 -23.17 -9.32 18.01
CA TYR A 341 -24.17 -10.37 18.10
C TYR A 341 -25.55 -9.93 17.61
N ALA A 342 -25.98 -8.71 17.96
CA ALA A 342 -27.23 -8.15 17.47
C ALA A 342 -27.21 -7.96 15.95
N HIS A 343 -26.10 -7.45 15.40
CA HIS A 343 -25.90 -7.34 13.96
C HIS A 343 -26.00 -8.72 13.29
N PHE A 344 -25.28 -9.73 13.81
CA PHE A 344 -25.36 -11.11 13.32
C PHE A 344 -26.80 -11.66 13.34
N LYS A 345 -27.54 -11.47 14.45
CA LYS A 345 -28.94 -11.88 14.57
C LYS A 345 -29.81 -11.23 13.49
N ALA A 346 -29.65 -9.93 13.25
CA ALA A 346 -30.48 -9.22 12.29
C ALA A 346 -30.14 -9.53 10.82
N PHE A 347 -28.86 -9.46 10.46
CA PHE A 347 -28.43 -9.47 9.06
C PHE A 347 -28.10 -10.87 8.54
N SER A 348 -27.63 -11.78 9.41
CA SER A 348 -27.29 -13.15 9.02
C SER A 348 -28.43 -14.12 9.32
N MET A 349 -29.01 -14.04 10.52
CA MET A 349 -30.08 -14.96 10.96
C MET A 349 -31.49 -14.47 10.61
N SER A 350 -31.66 -13.22 10.17
CA SER A 350 -32.97 -12.58 9.97
C SER A 350 -33.87 -12.55 11.22
N ASP A 351 -33.28 -12.68 12.41
CA ASP A 351 -33.96 -12.60 13.71
C ASP A 351 -33.90 -11.17 14.24
N LEU A 352 -34.75 -10.32 13.65
CA LEU A 352 -34.84 -8.90 13.99
C LEU A 352 -35.31 -8.67 15.44
N SER A 353 -36.12 -9.60 15.97
CA SER A 353 -36.68 -9.48 17.33
C SER A 353 -35.60 -9.66 18.39
N SER A 354 -34.78 -10.70 18.26
CA SER A 354 -33.65 -10.92 19.18
C SER A 354 -32.62 -9.80 19.06
N ALA A 355 -32.30 -9.36 17.84
CA ALA A 355 -31.37 -8.26 17.61
C ALA A 355 -31.83 -6.96 18.30
N GLN A 356 -33.11 -6.61 18.14
CA GLN A 356 -33.73 -5.46 18.81
C GLN A 356 -33.58 -5.56 20.34
N LEU A 357 -33.96 -6.70 20.93
CA LEU A 357 -33.89 -6.89 22.38
C LEU A 357 -32.46 -6.77 22.92
N ILE A 358 -31.46 -7.30 22.19
CA ILE A 358 -30.05 -7.16 22.59
C ILE A 358 -29.63 -5.68 22.60
N LEU A 359 -29.97 -4.93 21.55
CA LEU A 359 -29.59 -3.52 21.42
C LEU A 359 -30.31 -2.63 22.44
N GLU A 360 -31.57 -2.92 22.76
CA GLU A 360 -32.30 -2.26 23.85
C GLU A 360 -31.61 -2.48 25.19
N ARG A 361 -31.17 -3.71 25.48
CA ARG A 361 -30.42 -4.02 26.71
C ARG A 361 -29.10 -3.26 26.77
N ILE A 362 -28.36 -3.15 25.65
CA ILE A 362 -27.11 -2.38 25.60
C ILE A 362 -27.36 -0.91 25.99
N MET A 363 -28.46 -0.32 25.51
CA MET A 363 -28.81 1.08 25.83
C MET A 363 -29.09 1.30 27.33
N ASP A 364 -29.41 0.26 28.07
CA ASP A 364 -29.63 0.29 29.53
C ASP A 364 -28.36 0.03 30.36
N ILE A 365 -27.25 -0.40 29.74
CA ILE A 365 -25.99 -0.68 30.45
C ILE A 365 -25.37 0.65 30.92
N PRO A 366 -25.06 0.81 32.22
CA PRO A 366 -24.41 2.00 32.72
C PRO A 366 -22.93 2.03 32.35
N GLY A 367 -22.41 3.21 32.00
CA GLY A 367 -20.97 3.42 31.78
C GLY A 367 -20.47 3.14 30.36
N VAL A 368 -21.35 2.77 29.43
CA VAL A 368 -21.01 2.65 28.00
C VAL A 368 -20.48 3.97 27.46
N SER A 369 -19.40 3.91 26.68
CA SER A 369 -18.82 5.12 26.10
C SER A 369 -19.78 5.75 25.07
N LYS A 370 -19.62 7.06 24.82
CA LYS A 370 -20.47 7.75 23.83
C LYS A 370 -20.32 7.19 22.42
N ASN A 371 -19.12 6.71 22.08
CA ASN A 371 -18.84 6.17 20.76
C ASN A 371 -19.49 4.79 20.60
N ASP A 372 -19.29 3.88 21.56
CA ASP A 372 -19.91 2.54 21.49
C ASP A 372 -21.44 2.64 21.51
N MET A 373 -21.99 3.56 22.31
CA MET A 373 -23.42 3.84 22.33
C MET A 373 -23.92 4.36 20.97
N ALA A 374 -23.13 5.19 20.29
CA ALA A 374 -23.46 5.68 18.95
C ALA A 374 -23.46 4.54 17.91
N GLU A 375 -22.50 3.62 17.97
CA GLU A 375 -22.44 2.43 17.10
C GLU A 375 -23.65 1.52 17.33
N CYS A 376 -23.99 1.24 18.58
CA CYS A 376 -25.16 0.43 18.92
C CYS A 376 -26.45 1.08 18.44
N LYS A 377 -26.57 2.40 18.55
CA LYS A 377 -27.73 3.14 18.01
C LYS A 377 -27.83 3.09 16.48
N LEU A 378 -26.70 3.05 15.77
CA LEU A 378 -26.71 2.87 14.32
C LEU A 378 -27.23 1.49 13.94
N VAL A 379 -26.71 0.43 14.58
CA VAL A 379 -27.20 -0.93 14.35
C VAL A 379 -28.68 -1.05 14.72
N TYR A 380 -29.10 -0.46 15.84
CA TYR A 380 -30.52 -0.41 16.21
C TYR A 380 -31.38 0.27 15.15
N ALA A 381 -30.94 1.40 14.62
CA ALA A 381 -31.64 2.08 13.55
C ALA A 381 -31.73 1.24 12.27
N ASP A 382 -30.69 0.45 11.96
CA ASP A 382 -30.72 -0.49 10.84
C ASP A 382 -31.76 -1.60 11.07
N VAL A 383 -31.76 -2.23 12.25
CA VAL A 383 -32.74 -3.27 12.63
C VAL A 383 -34.16 -2.73 12.55
N MET A 384 -34.37 -1.48 12.97
CA MET A 384 -35.67 -0.81 12.83
C MET A 384 -36.06 -0.61 11.37
N LEU A 385 -35.11 -0.24 10.50
CA LEU A 385 -35.36 -0.07 9.07
C LEU A 385 -35.70 -1.41 8.39
N LEU A 386 -34.96 -2.47 8.72
CA LEU A 386 -35.23 -3.85 8.30
C LEU A 386 -36.64 -4.29 8.73
N SER A 387 -37.05 -3.92 9.94
CA SER A 387 -38.37 -4.22 10.49
C SER A 387 -39.51 -3.38 9.89
N GLY A 388 -39.20 -2.39 9.03
CA GLY A 388 -40.18 -1.46 8.45
C GLY A 388 -40.53 -0.25 9.34
N ASN A 389 -39.88 -0.10 10.49
CA ASN A 389 -40.06 1.02 11.41
C ASN A 389 -39.20 2.23 11.00
N ILE A 390 -39.51 2.79 9.82
CA ILE A 390 -38.71 3.86 9.17
C ILE A 390 -38.54 5.09 10.08
N TRP A 391 -39.59 5.50 10.80
CA TRP A 391 -39.53 6.67 11.69
C TRP A 391 -38.60 6.48 12.88
N THR A 392 -38.60 5.28 13.46
CA THR A 392 -37.68 4.95 14.56
C THR A 392 -36.24 4.92 14.05
N SER A 393 -36.01 4.30 12.88
CA SER A 393 -34.69 4.32 12.24
C SER A 393 -34.18 5.75 12.01
N LEU A 394 -35.02 6.61 11.40
CA LEU A 394 -34.70 8.01 11.14
C LEU A 394 -34.37 8.79 12.42
N LEU A 395 -35.14 8.56 13.49
CA LEU A 395 -34.90 9.19 14.79
C LEU A 395 -33.52 8.84 15.34
N TYR A 396 -33.15 7.57 15.33
CA TYR A 396 -31.89 7.12 15.91
C TYR A 396 -30.67 7.52 15.06
N TYR A 397 -30.75 7.44 13.72
CA TYR A 397 -29.72 8.03 12.86
C TYR A 397 -29.55 9.54 13.12
N SER A 398 -30.66 10.27 13.30
CA SER A 398 -30.62 11.71 13.58
C SER A 398 -29.98 12.03 14.94
N GLN A 399 -30.22 11.20 15.97
CA GLN A 399 -29.55 11.33 17.25
C GLN A 399 -28.05 11.14 17.11
N VAL A 400 -27.62 10.05 16.46
CA VAL A 400 -26.19 9.75 16.27
C VAL A 400 -25.50 10.86 15.50
N GLU A 401 -26.07 11.34 14.38
CA GLU A 401 -25.48 12.45 13.63
C GLU A 401 -25.37 13.72 14.47
N LYS A 402 -26.44 14.07 15.19
CA LYS A 402 -26.49 15.30 15.98
C LYS A 402 -25.43 15.30 17.09
N ASP A 403 -25.22 14.15 17.70
CA ASP A 403 -24.28 13.97 18.81
C ASP A 403 -22.83 13.85 18.33
N ASN A 404 -22.60 13.51 17.04
CA ASN A 404 -21.29 13.13 16.50
C ASN A 404 -20.89 13.85 15.19
N LYS A 405 -21.37 15.09 14.97
CA LYS A 405 -21.34 15.83 13.69
C LYS A 405 -20.06 15.75 12.84
N GLU A 406 -18.89 15.87 13.46
CA GLU A 406 -17.59 15.97 12.79
C GLU A 406 -16.77 14.67 12.84
N SER A 407 -17.39 13.57 13.29
CA SER A 407 -16.73 12.27 13.38
C SER A 407 -17.14 11.36 12.22
N PRO A 408 -16.34 10.33 11.90
CA PRO A 408 -16.69 9.32 10.91
C PRO A 408 -18.07 8.69 11.16
N ILE A 409 -18.41 8.39 12.42
CA ILE A 409 -19.69 7.79 12.78
C ILE A 409 -20.88 8.73 12.57
N GLY A 410 -20.69 10.04 12.78
CA GLY A 410 -21.71 11.04 12.47
C GLY A 410 -21.93 11.20 10.97
N HIS A 411 -20.87 11.09 10.17
CA HIS A 411 -20.97 11.09 8.70
C HIS A 411 -21.69 9.84 8.19
N GLU A 412 -21.43 8.68 8.78
CA GLU A 412 -22.14 7.43 8.47
C GLU A 412 -23.64 7.55 8.81
N ALA A 413 -23.96 8.07 9.99
CA ALA A 413 -25.34 8.34 10.40
C ALA A 413 -26.06 9.26 9.40
N LYS A 414 -25.36 10.30 8.91
CA LYS A 414 -25.89 11.24 7.92
C LYS A 414 -26.14 10.58 6.57
N LEU A 415 -25.25 9.71 6.12
CA LEU A 415 -25.42 8.94 4.88
C LEU A 415 -26.65 8.02 4.98
N ARG A 416 -26.80 7.28 6.08
CA ARG A 416 -27.97 6.43 6.33
C ARG A 416 -29.27 7.23 6.41
N ARG A 417 -29.22 8.42 7.00
CA ARG A 417 -30.35 9.35 7.01
C ARG A 417 -30.72 9.83 5.60
N ALA A 418 -29.73 10.16 4.77
CA ALA A 418 -29.94 10.52 3.37
C ALA A 418 -30.57 9.35 2.58
N LYS A 419 -30.12 8.11 2.83
CA LYS A 419 -30.71 6.89 2.27
C LYS A 419 -32.19 6.72 2.64
N ILE A 420 -32.59 7.04 3.87
CA ILE A 420 -34.03 7.02 4.24
C ILE A 420 -34.84 8.00 3.40
N SER A 421 -34.37 9.23 3.23
CA SER A 421 -35.11 10.21 2.42
C SER A 421 -35.16 9.83 0.94
N TYR A 422 -34.08 9.23 0.44
CA TYR A 422 -34.09 8.57 -0.88
C TYR A 422 -35.20 7.51 -0.98
N PHE A 423 -35.28 6.57 -0.03
CA PHE A 423 -36.33 5.54 0.00
C PHE A 423 -37.75 6.12 0.12
N GLN A 424 -37.90 7.30 0.72
CA GLN A 424 -39.17 8.02 0.85
C GLN A 424 -39.52 8.86 -0.39
N GLY A 425 -38.64 8.95 -1.39
CA GLY A 425 -38.81 9.77 -2.59
C GLY A 425 -38.48 11.26 -2.39
N ASP A 426 -37.93 11.67 -1.25
CA ASP A 426 -37.48 13.04 -1.01
C ASP A 426 -36.04 13.23 -1.55
N PHE A 427 -35.92 13.17 -2.87
CA PHE A 427 -34.63 13.22 -3.56
C PHE A 427 -33.92 14.55 -3.41
N ASN A 428 -34.66 15.66 -3.33
CA ASN A 428 -34.06 17.00 -3.14
C ASN A 428 -33.35 17.09 -1.79
N TRP A 429 -33.98 16.58 -0.73
CA TRP A 429 -33.35 16.55 0.58
C TRP A 429 -32.20 15.55 0.62
N ALA A 430 -32.38 14.35 0.04
CA ALA A 430 -31.31 13.35 -0.06
C ALA A 430 -30.06 13.95 -0.74
N GLN A 431 -30.23 14.58 -1.91
CA GLN A 431 -29.16 15.26 -2.64
C GLN A 431 -28.46 16.33 -1.82
N SER A 432 -29.23 17.16 -1.12
CA SER A 432 -28.66 18.21 -0.25
C SER A 432 -27.77 17.62 0.86
N GLN A 433 -28.08 16.44 1.38
CA GLN A 433 -27.24 15.76 2.37
C GLN A 433 -26.02 15.09 1.73
N LEU A 434 -26.21 14.45 0.58
CA LEU A 434 -25.16 13.75 -0.16
C LEU A 434 -24.08 14.72 -0.68
N ASP A 435 -24.47 15.90 -1.16
CA ASP A 435 -23.53 16.93 -1.60
C ASP A 435 -22.57 17.38 -0.50
N ILE A 436 -23.03 17.42 0.75
CA ILE A 436 -22.16 17.69 1.89
C ILE A 436 -21.20 16.51 2.12
N LEU A 437 -21.69 15.27 2.03
CA LEU A 437 -20.91 14.05 2.28
C LEU A 437 -19.86 13.77 1.20
N LYS A 438 -20.09 14.17 -0.06
CA LYS A 438 -19.07 14.11 -1.12
C LYS A 438 -17.80 14.87 -0.73
N SER A 439 -17.94 15.94 0.06
CA SER A 439 -16.79 16.73 0.56
C SER A 439 -16.18 16.21 1.88
N SER A 440 -16.66 15.07 2.39
CA SER A 440 -16.13 14.43 3.60
C SER A 440 -14.68 13.97 3.41
N THR A 441 -13.92 13.96 4.51
CA THR A 441 -12.56 13.42 4.55
C THR A 441 -12.52 11.88 4.49
N SER A 442 -13.63 11.21 4.80
CA SER A 442 -13.75 9.76 4.68
C SER A 442 -14.01 9.37 3.22
N LYS A 443 -13.02 8.73 2.58
CA LYS A 443 -13.13 8.30 1.19
C LYS A 443 -14.28 7.33 0.94
N LEU A 444 -14.50 6.37 1.84
CA LEU A 444 -15.59 5.39 1.70
C LEU A 444 -16.96 6.07 1.72
N ILE A 445 -17.18 6.95 2.71
CA ILE A 445 -18.46 7.69 2.82
C ILE A 445 -18.64 8.65 1.64
N SER A 446 -17.57 9.29 1.18
CA SER A 446 -17.60 10.17 0.00
C SER A 446 -17.97 9.40 -1.27
N ASN A 447 -17.43 8.19 -1.45
CA ASN A 447 -17.75 7.31 -2.58
C ASN A 447 -19.21 6.84 -2.54
N ASP A 448 -19.66 6.26 -1.42
CA ASP A 448 -21.06 5.83 -1.25
C ASP A 448 -22.06 6.98 -1.48
N ALA A 449 -21.70 8.18 -1.00
CA ALA A 449 -22.52 9.38 -1.20
C ALA A 449 -22.52 9.84 -2.66
N MET A 450 -21.40 9.65 -3.38
CA MET A 450 -21.29 9.96 -4.80
C MET A 450 -22.15 9.00 -5.62
N ASP A 451 -22.07 7.70 -5.37
CA ASP A 451 -22.81 6.67 -6.11
C ASP A 451 -24.32 6.89 -6.00
N LEU A 452 -24.84 7.05 -4.78
CA LEU A 452 -26.25 7.35 -4.58
C LEU A 452 -26.65 8.68 -5.20
N SER A 453 -25.75 9.67 -5.19
CA SER A 453 -26.05 10.97 -5.77
C SER A 453 -26.11 10.93 -7.29
N LEU A 454 -25.20 10.19 -7.94
CA LEU A 454 -25.20 9.98 -9.39
C LEU A 454 -26.46 9.23 -9.82
N LEU A 455 -26.79 8.14 -9.11
CA LEU A 455 -28.04 7.42 -9.32
C LEU A 455 -29.25 8.37 -9.33
N ILE A 456 -29.31 9.29 -8.35
CA ILE A 456 -30.38 10.30 -8.27
C ILE A 456 -30.30 11.33 -9.40
N THR A 457 -29.14 11.92 -9.68
CA THR A 457 -29.03 12.99 -10.70
C THR A 457 -29.28 12.51 -12.11
N ASP A 458 -28.80 11.32 -12.43
CA ASP A 458 -28.79 10.79 -13.80
C ASP A 458 -30.19 10.33 -14.19
N ASN A 459 -31.01 9.97 -13.20
CA ASN A 459 -32.37 9.45 -13.39
C ASN A 459 -33.49 10.44 -13.03
N LEU A 460 -33.17 11.66 -12.57
CA LEU A 460 -34.17 12.73 -12.33
C LEU A 460 -34.23 13.82 -13.40
N ASN A 461 -33.17 13.99 -14.21
CA ASN A 461 -33.03 15.12 -15.15
C ASN A 461 -33.62 14.88 -16.54
N LEU A 462 -34.33 13.77 -16.75
CA LEU A 462 -35.14 13.55 -17.94
C LEU A 462 -36.43 14.35 -17.78
N ASP A 463 -36.92 15.05 -18.80
CA ASP A 463 -38.16 15.87 -18.84
C ASP A 463 -39.47 15.08 -18.50
N THR A 464 -39.45 14.27 -17.44
CA THR A 464 -40.36 13.18 -17.07
C THR A 464 -40.73 13.30 -15.58
N THR A 465 -41.67 12.48 -15.12
CA THR A 465 -42.10 12.48 -13.72
C THR A 465 -41.08 11.77 -12.82
N THR A 466 -41.04 12.10 -11.53
CA THR A 466 -40.19 11.43 -10.52
C THR A 466 -40.62 9.98 -10.22
N ILE A 467 -41.73 9.52 -10.82
CA ILE A 467 -42.40 8.27 -10.49
C ILE A 467 -41.51 7.04 -10.68
N PRO A 468 -40.78 6.85 -11.82
CA PRO A 468 -39.90 5.70 -11.99
C PRO A 468 -38.83 5.61 -10.89
N MET A 469 -38.26 6.76 -10.51
CA MET A 469 -37.24 6.84 -9.47
C MET A 469 -37.81 6.55 -8.07
N GLU A 470 -39.04 6.98 -7.78
CA GLU A 470 -39.74 6.63 -6.54
C GLU A 470 -40.05 5.13 -6.44
N ILE A 471 -40.41 4.49 -7.56
CA ILE A 471 -40.64 3.04 -7.63
C ILE A 471 -39.31 2.30 -7.40
N TYR A 472 -38.23 2.75 -8.05
CA TYR A 472 -36.91 2.15 -7.90
C TYR A 472 -36.40 2.27 -6.45
N ALA A 473 -36.48 3.46 -5.85
CA ALA A 473 -36.11 3.68 -4.45
C ALA A 473 -36.92 2.81 -3.47
N ARG A 474 -38.20 2.54 -3.78
CA ARG A 474 -39.02 1.59 -2.99
C ARG A 474 -38.53 0.15 -3.16
N ALA A 475 -38.15 -0.25 -4.37
CA ALA A 475 -37.57 -1.57 -4.59
C ALA A 475 -36.24 -1.75 -3.85
N ASP A 476 -35.42 -0.70 -3.77
CA ASP A 476 -34.18 -0.68 -3.00
C ASP A 476 -34.42 -0.83 -1.50
N LEU A 477 -35.47 -0.19 -0.95
CA LEU A 477 -35.87 -0.41 0.44
C LEU A 477 -36.33 -1.87 0.67
N LEU A 478 -37.09 -2.45 -0.26
CA LEU A 478 -37.49 -3.85 -0.18
C LEU A 478 -36.29 -4.79 -0.24
N PHE A 479 -35.32 -4.50 -1.11
CA PHE A 479 -34.05 -5.23 -1.16
C PHE A 479 -33.29 -5.14 0.16
N TYR A 480 -33.20 -3.94 0.75
CA TYR A 480 -32.59 -3.74 2.06
C TYR A 480 -33.29 -4.58 3.14
N GLN A 481 -34.63 -4.64 3.12
CA GLN A 481 -35.46 -5.43 4.03
C GLN A 481 -35.47 -6.94 3.75
N ASN A 482 -34.62 -7.43 2.84
CA ASN A 482 -34.60 -8.84 2.38
C ASN A 482 -35.94 -9.33 1.80
N LYS A 483 -36.80 -8.41 1.33
CA LYS A 483 -38.08 -8.68 0.65
C LYS A 483 -37.83 -8.80 -0.85
N PHE A 484 -37.09 -9.84 -1.23
CA PHE A 484 -36.52 -9.98 -2.57
C PHE A 484 -37.57 -10.17 -3.65
N GLU A 485 -38.61 -10.97 -3.39
CA GLU A 485 -39.69 -11.20 -4.33
C GLU A 485 -40.48 -9.92 -4.59
N GLU A 486 -40.86 -9.17 -3.54
CA GLU A 486 -41.55 -7.90 -3.71
C GLU A 486 -40.67 -6.84 -4.40
N SER A 487 -39.36 -6.84 -4.11
CA SER A 487 -38.39 -5.97 -4.78
C SER A 487 -38.35 -6.24 -6.28
N ILE A 488 -38.22 -7.50 -6.71
CA ILE A 488 -38.23 -7.87 -8.14
C ILE A 488 -39.53 -7.44 -8.83
N ILE A 489 -40.69 -7.70 -8.22
CA ILE A 489 -41.99 -7.30 -8.78
C ILE A 489 -42.06 -5.77 -8.94
N THR A 490 -41.53 -5.03 -7.96
CA THR A 490 -41.50 -3.57 -8.00
C THR A 490 -40.59 -3.06 -9.12
N LEU A 491 -39.42 -3.67 -9.32
CA LEU A 491 -38.49 -3.33 -10.40
C LEU A 491 -39.09 -3.64 -11.78
N ASP A 492 -39.69 -4.82 -11.95
CA ASP A 492 -40.30 -5.24 -13.22
C ASP A 492 -41.43 -4.31 -13.66
N SER A 493 -42.14 -3.70 -12.71
CA SER A 493 -43.18 -2.71 -13.02
C SER A 493 -42.64 -1.46 -13.75
N ILE A 494 -41.38 -1.08 -13.51
CA ILE A 494 -40.73 0.02 -14.23
C ILE A 494 -40.45 -0.41 -15.67
N CYS A 495 -39.93 -1.62 -15.87
CA CYS A 495 -39.65 -2.17 -17.20
C CYS A 495 -40.91 -2.25 -18.07
N ASP A 496 -42.06 -2.60 -17.47
CA ASP A 496 -43.33 -2.71 -18.20
C ASP A 496 -43.96 -1.35 -18.53
N LEU A 497 -43.89 -0.39 -17.60
CA LEU A 497 -44.59 0.91 -17.71
C LEU A 497 -43.74 1.99 -18.37
N TYR A 498 -42.41 1.91 -18.28
CA TYR A 498 -41.47 2.94 -18.70
C TYR A 498 -40.36 2.35 -19.58
N LEU A 499 -40.76 1.79 -20.72
CA LEU A 499 -39.85 1.20 -21.71
C LEU A 499 -38.77 2.20 -22.15
N GLY A 500 -37.50 1.79 -22.05
CA GLY A 500 -36.34 2.58 -22.46
C GLY A 500 -35.93 3.67 -21.47
N HIS A 501 -36.40 3.63 -20.22
CA HIS A 501 -35.91 4.54 -19.17
C HIS A 501 -34.41 4.32 -18.90
N THR A 502 -33.71 5.36 -18.46
CA THR A 502 -32.30 5.30 -18.02
C THR A 502 -32.06 4.47 -16.76
N LEU A 503 -33.11 3.93 -16.13
CA LEU A 503 -32.99 3.12 -14.91
C LEU A 503 -32.84 1.62 -15.24
N LEU A 504 -32.88 1.23 -16.51
CA LEU A 504 -32.96 -0.18 -16.88
C LEU A 504 -31.69 -0.95 -16.49
N ASP A 505 -30.51 -0.39 -16.73
CA ASP A 505 -29.23 -0.96 -16.29
C ASP A 505 -29.15 -1.08 -14.76
N GLU A 506 -29.56 -0.05 -14.03
CA GLU A 506 -29.67 -0.05 -12.57
C GLU A 506 -30.63 -1.15 -12.07
N ILE A 507 -31.77 -1.33 -12.74
CA ILE A 507 -32.72 -2.40 -12.45
C ILE A 507 -32.09 -3.78 -12.65
N TYR A 508 -31.40 -4.00 -13.77
CA TYR A 508 -30.70 -5.26 -14.01
C TYR A 508 -29.61 -5.50 -12.95
N TYR A 509 -28.87 -4.46 -12.58
CA TYR A 509 -27.83 -4.56 -11.57
C TYR A 509 -28.40 -4.92 -10.20
N ARG A 510 -29.52 -4.29 -9.80
CA ARG A 510 -30.21 -4.63 -8.55
C ARG A 510 -30.78 -6.05 -8.59
N LYS A 511 -31.36 -6.49 -9.71
CA LYS A 511 -31.83 -7.88 -9.88
C LYS A 511 -30.68 -8.89 -9.79
N TYR A 512 -29.52 -8.58 -10.37
CA TYR A 512 -28.30 -9.36 -10.18
C TYR A 512 -27.99 -9.55 -8.68
N GLN A 513 -27.94 -8.45 -7.93
CA GLN A 513 -27.63 -8.49 -6.50
C GLN A 513 -28.64 -9.33 -5.71
N ILE A 514 -29.93 -9.21 -6.03
CA ILE A 514 -30.99 -10.04 -5.45
C ILE A 514 -30.77 -11.52 -5.75
N TYR A 515 -30.61 -11.90 -7.02
CA TYR A 515 -30.43 -13.30 -7.42
C TYR A 515 -29.15 -13.90 -6.85
N ASN A 516 -28.07 -13.12 -6.76
CA ASN A 516 -26.84 -13.56 -6.13
C ASN A 516 -27.05 -13.87 -4.64
N LYS A 517 -27.74 -13.00 -3.89
CA LYS A 517 -28.11 -13.25 -2.48
C LYS A 517 -29.00 -14.47 -2.29
N LYS A 518 -29.89 -14.75 -3.25
CA LYS A 518 -30.74 -15.95 -3.24
C LYS A 518 -30.00 -17.23 -3.67
N GLY A 519 -28.74 -17.13 -4.10
CA GLY A 519 -27.98 -18.26 -4.65
C GLY A 519 -28.45 -18.69 -6.05
N GLU A 520 -29.29 -17.90 -6.72
CA GLU A 520 -29.78 -18.15 -8.08
C GLU A 520 -28.75 -17.66 -9.12
N ILE A 521 -27.56 -18.27 -9.11
CA ILE A 521 -26.37 -17.79 -9.85
C ILE A 521 -26.62 -17.64 -11.36
N ASP A 522 -27.39 -18.54 -11.99
CA ASP A 522 -27.68 -18.45 -13.43
C ASP A 522 -28.47 -17.19 -13.79
N LYS A 523 -29.47 -16.83 -12.98
CA LYS A 523 -30.23 -15.58 -13.19
C LYS A 523 -29.38 -14.36 -12.88
N ALA A 524 -28.51 -14.44 -11.88
CA ALA A 524 -27.57 -13.37 -11.54
C ALA A 524 -26.65 -13.06 -12.74
N ILE A 525 -26.12 -14.10 -13.39
CA ILE A 525 -25.32 -13.98 -14.61
C ILE A 525 -26.15 -13.37 -15.75
N GLU A 526 -27.37 -13.86 -15.99
CA GLU A 526 -28.25 -13.34 -17.04
C GLU A 526 -28.47 -11.82 -16.90
N MET A 527 -28.72 -11.33 -15.69
CA MET A 527 -28.91 -9.89 -15.47
C MET A 527 -27.66 -9.07 -15.77
N LEU A 528 -26.46 -9.56 -15.40
CA LEU A 528 -25.21 -8.86 -15.71
C LEU A 528 -24.85 -8.92 -17.20
N GLU A 529 -25.13 -10.03 -17.87
CA GLU A 529 -24.90 -10.19 -19.32
C GLU A 529 -25.72 -9.16 -20.11
N VAL A 530 -26.96 -8.87 -19.68
CA VAL A 530 -27.79 -7.82 -20.27
C VAL A 530 -27.15 -6.44 -20.13
N ILE A 531 -26.57 -6.10 -18.97
CA ILE A 531 -25.86 -4.82 -18.79
C ILE A 531 -24.68 -4.71 -19.76
N VAL A 532 -23.88 -5.78 -19.86
CA VAL A 532 -22.70 -5.81 -20.73
C VAL A 532 -23.08 -5.74 -22.22
N SER A 533 -24.19 -6.35 -22.64
CA SER A 533 -24.61 -6.36 -24.05
C SER A 533 -25.37 -5.11 -24.47
N ASP A 534 -26.32 -4.66 -23.66
CA ASP A 534 -27.34 -3.68 -24.06
C ASP A 534 -27.02 -2.28 -23.53
N PHE A 535 -26.25 -2.19 -22.44
CA PHE A 535 -25.92 -0.95 -21.73
C PHE A 535 -24.41 -0.70 -21.69
N SER A 536 -23.67 -1.19 -22.69
CA SER A 536 -22.20 -1.12 -22.73
C SER A 536 -21.63 0.31 -22.80
N TYR A 537 -22.48 1.32 -22.98
CA TYR A 537 -22.11 2.73 -23.01
C TYR A 537 -22.24 3.41 -21.63
N ASP A 538 -22.87 2.74 -20.66
CA ASP A 538 -23.16 3.27 -19.34
C ASP A 538 -22.06 2.95 -18.31
N ILE A 539 -22.14 3.61 -17.16
CA ILE A 539 -21.10 3.55 -16.11
C ILE A 539 -20.99 2.17 -15.45
N LEU A 540 -22.05 1.37 -15.46
CA LEU A 540 -22.08 0.05 -14.79
C LEU A 540 -21.40 -1.08 -15.58
N LYS A 541 -20.91 -0.82 -16.80
CA LYS A 541 -20.33 -1.88 -17.65
C LYS A 541 -19.17 -2.60 -16.96
N ASP A 542 -18.24 -1.86 -16.37
CA ASP A 542 -17.05 -2.44 -15.76
C ASP A 542 -17.37 -3.17 -14.45
N ASP A 543 -18.29 -2.63 -13.62
CA ASP A 543 -18.87 -3.35 -12.48
C ASP A 543 -19.50 -4.69 -12.90
N ALA A 544 -20.33 -4.68 -13.94
CA ALA A 544 -21.00 -5.88 -14.44
C ALA A 544 -20.00 -6.91 -14.97
N MET A 545 -19.00 -6.49 -15.75
CA MET A 545 -17.93 -7.38 -16.23
C MET A 545 -17.13 -7.97 -15.06
N PHE A 546 -16.79 -7.17 -14.06
CA PHE A 546 -16.00 -7.62 -12.93
C PHE A 546 -16.76 -8.65 -12.09
N HIS A 547 -18.04 -8.40 -11.81
CA HIS A 547 -18.88 -9.35 -11.09
C HIS A 547 -19.17 -10.63 -11.91
N LEU A 548 -19.32 -10.55 -13.24
CA LEU A 548 -19.37 -11.74 -14.10
C LEU A 548 -18.10 -12.58 -13.95
N ALA A 549 -16.92 -11.94 -14.01
CA ALA A 549 -15.65 -12.63 -13.84
C ALA A 549 -15.59 -13.37 -12.49
N GLN A 550 -16.00 -12.72 -11.40
CA GLN A 550 -16.04 -13.31 -10.06
C GLN A 550 -17.05 -14.47 -9.95
N LEU A 551 -18.25 -14.34 -10.51
CA LEU A 551 -19.24 -15.41 -10.51
C LEU A 551 -18.75 -16.63 -11.29
N TYR A 552 -18.13 -16.42 -12.45
CA TYR A 552 -17.55 -17.50 -13.24
C TYR A 552 -16.37 -18.16 -12.53
N GLU A 553 -15.46 -17.38 -11.92
CA GLU A 553 -14.31 -17.89 -11.16
C GLU A 553 -14.76 -18.72 -9.94
N LEU A 554 -15.56 -18.11 -9.06
CA LEU A 554 -15.80 -18.61 -7.71
C LEU A 554 -16.99 -19.55 -7.61
N LYS A 555 -18.09 -19.22 -8.31
CA LYS A 555 -19.37 -19.94 -8.18
C LYS A 555 -19.55 -20.99 -9.28
N LYS A 556 -19.26 -20.66 -10.55
CA LYS A 556 -19.33 -21.61 -11.67
C LYS A 556 -18.06 -22.46 -11.85
N LYS A 557 -16.93 -22.02 -11.29
CA LYS A 557 -15.62 -22.67 -11.45
C LYS A 557 -15.23 -22.82 -12.93
N ASP A 558 -15.52 -21.80 -13.71
CA ASP A 558 -15.21 -21.69 -15.13
C ASP A 558 -14.12 -20.62 -15.33
N PRO A 559 -12.84 -21.00 -15.24
CA PRO A 559 -11.73 -20.05 -15.34
C PRO A 559 -11.60 -19.45 -16.74
N GLU A 560 -12.02 -20.15 -17.79
CA GLU A 560 -11.92 -19.64 -19.16
C GLU A 560 -12.81 -18.41 -19.35
N LYS A 561 -14.07 -18.50 -18.89
CA LYS A 561 -14.97 -17.34 -18.91
C LYS A 561 -14.53 -16.24 -17.94
N ALA A 562 -14.03 -16.59 -16.76
CA ALA A 562 -13.51 -15.59 -15.83
C ALA A 562 -12.34 -14.79 -16.44
N ILE A 563 -11.39 -15.48 -17.08
CA ILE A 563 -10.27 -14.88 -17.81
C ILE A 563 -10.78 -13.92 -18.89
N TYR A 564 -11.77 -14.32 -19.68
CA TYR A 564 -12.37 -13.49 -20.72
C TYR A 564 -12.86 -12.14 -20.17
N TYR A 565 -13.66 -12.15 -19.09
CA TYR A 565 -14.18 -10.91 -18.52
C TYR A 565 -13.10 -10.06 -17.84
N TYR A 566 -12.14 -10.68 -17.13
CA TYR A 566 -11.00 -9.93 -16.56
C TYR A 566 -10.15 -9.28 -17.66
N GLU A 567 -9.95 -9.95 -18.80
CA GLU A 567 -9.26 -9.39 -19.95
C GLU A 567 -10.04 -8.25 -20.59
N ALA A 568 -11.36 -8.41 -20.75
CA ALA A 568 -12.23 -7.39 -21.34
C ALA A 568 -12.15 -6.08 -20.54
N ILE A 569 -12.14 -6.12 -19.20
CA ILE A 569 -11.96 -4.92 -18.37
C ILE A 569 -10.65 -4.19 -18.69
N LEU A 570 -9.55 -4.94 -18.85
CA LEU A 570 -8.23 -4.36 -19.12
C LEU A 570 -8.12 -3.73 -20.52
N LEU A 571 -8.89 -4.24 -21.49
CA LEU A 571 -8.86 -3.80 -22.87
C LEU A 571 -9.89 -2.71 -23.18
N GLU A 572 -11.08 -2.81 -22.58
CA GLU A 572 -12.25 -2.01 -22.95
C GLU A 572 -12.60 -0.92 -21.93
N CYS A 573 -12.26 -1.09 -20.65
CA CYS A 573 -12.69 -0.19 -19.56
C CYS A 573 -11.54 0.69 -19.07
N ALA A 574 -11.14 1.65 -19.91
CA ALA A 574 -10.08 2.60 -19.58
C ALA A 574 -10.45 3.46 -18.37
N GLY A 575 -9.73 3.31 -17.25
CA GLY A 575 -9.97 4.06 -16.01
C GLY A 575 -10.83 3.33 -14.97
N SER A 576 -11.22 2.07 -15.24
CA SER A 576 -11.94 1.24 -14.27
C SER A 576 -11.17 1.08 -12.96
N ILE A 577 -11.87 1.19 -11.83
CA ILE A 577 -11.31 0.93 -10.50
C ILE A 577 -10.85 -0.53 -10.34
N TYR A 578 -11.41 -1.44 -11.13
CA TYR A 578 -11.10 -2.87 -11.12
C TYR A 578 -9.86 -3.26 -11.93
N THR A 579 -9.19 -2.31 -12.61
CA THR A 579 -8.05 -2.60 -13.50
C THR A 579 -6.92 -3.36 -12.79
N SER A 580 -6.56 -2.93 -11.57
CA SER A 580 -5.44 -3.53 -10.83
C SER A 580 -5.76 -4.96 -10.40
N GLU A 581 -6.95 -5.16 -9.84
CA GLU A 581 -7.40 -6.47 -9.36
C GLU A 581 -7.64 -7.44 -10.51
N SER A 582 -8.29 -6.99 -11.59
CA SER A 582 -8.50 -7.78 -12.80
C SER A 582 -7.19 -8.26 -13.41
N ARG A 583 -6.14 -7.42 -13.42
CA ARG A 583 -4.80 -7.83 -13.88
C ARG A 583 -4.19 -8.93 -13.02
N LYS A 584 -4.33 -8.82 -11.69
CA LYS A 584 -3.83 -9.82 -10.74
C LYS A 584 -4.55 -11.16 -10.95
N LYS A 585 -5.88 -11.12 -11.01
CA LYS A 585 -6.73 -12.30 -11.23
C LYS A 585 -6.51 -12.95 -12.59
N TYR A 586 -6.43 -12.17 -13.65
CA TYR A 586 -6.13 -12.65 -15.00
C TYR A 586 -4.80 -13.44 -15.05
N ARG A 587 -3.73 -12.91 -14.46
CA ARG A 587 -2.42 -13.60 -14.41
C ARG A 587 -2.48 -14.88 -13.59
N GLN A 588 -3.11 -14.81 -12.41
CA GLN A 588 -3.28 -15.95 -11.52
C GLN A 588 -4.01 -17.10 -12.22
N LEU A 589 -5.12 -16.82 -12.91
CA LEU A 589 -5.91 -17.83 -13.61
C LEU A 589 -5.22 -18.38 -14.86
N ARG A 590 -4.34 -17.60 -15.50
CA ARG A 590 -3.55 -18.06 -16.65
C ARG A 590 -2.38 -18.98 -16.27
N GLY A 591 -2.03 -19.03 -14.98
CA GLY A 591 -0.87 -19.77 -14.50
C GLY A 591 0.46 -19.09 -14.83
N ASP A 592 0.47 -17.77 -14.97
CA ASP A 592 1.73 -17.02 -14.91
C ASP A 592 2.22 -17.14 -13.44
N ASP A 593 3.29 -17.91 -13.20
CA ASP A 593 3.78 -18.28 -11.86
C ASP A 593 3.91 -17.05 -10.93
N LEU A 594 3.29 -17.16 -9.74
CA LEU A 594 3.28 -16.19 -8.63
C LEU A 594 4.53 -16.30 -7.75
#